data_AF-A0A402C620-F1
#
_entry.id   AF-A0A402C620-F1
#
_cell.length_a   1.000
_cell.length_b   1.000
_cell.length_c   1.000
_cell.angle_alpha   90.00
_cell.angle_beta   90.00
_cell.angle_gamma   90.00
#
_symmetry.space_group_name_H-M   'P 1'
#
loop_
_entity.id
_entity.type
_entity.pdbx_description
1 polymer ?
#
loop_
_entity_poly.entity_id
_entity_poly.type
_entity_poly.pdbx_seq_one_letter_code
_entity_poly.pdbx_strand_id
1 'polypeptide(L)'
;MSILGKGNPSYAFAPVTGTVRHFRSPDDVIASLDSDLESTIALVASGGTTFLSPILGRLGGIVCLDGTLRSHLAIVSREFEVPCLVGTELSEDIPDGTEVTLRIDEQTGVVASPDPDTASDPSADVSAAWWEYIRRVGDEIAVKDFTVDVSGAALEALLSEELTDDRLDDLVQHMGRAMKPELTRRSGFTSELFPMLPYMTLSVIEDFHSYVDRIRVIDAAVPAEELGRRLREGPNKVSPLWIWMIGYHFLCGRECLIQMGAIEPGDHREDIRTVVDFWRRLTLAHRGDGTLDYKDAGFTNRYLSTAVVDELVGAATALDTTTAKSLKRLNATVSGYSFLYFCDSRVGICDSGPYPRPTGNRQTIVRDYLSLGPSAWAYPWADDLDPPYTGLTMVLTFDRAKFTEFEINDWGTTFTEPDQLLAVVDEAAVYGYRADGTRELIAPEGWPNVAADLSRCHMGLYQKFATMDRSDRIMAATTMYTSGLRPFAAEAGVTDQVDWAMSPKTLALYPDPFDDDDRAAAVFGGALVAHDMPGSFSPIR
;
A
#
# COMPACT_ATOMS: atom_id res chain seq x y z
N MET A 1 -13.13 -35.95 9.94
CA MET A 1 -11.73 -36.24 9.53
C MET A 1 -11.39 -37.74 9.55
N SER A 2 -10.70 -38.25 8.53
CA SER A 2 -9.93 -39.51 8.64
C SER A 2 -8.46 -39.21 8.88
N ILE A 3 -7.87 -39.84 9.89
CA ILE A 3 -6.43 -39.75 10.15
C ILE A 3 -5.70 -40.55 9.07
N LEU A 4 -4.89 -39.85 8.28
CA LEU A 4 -4.06 -40.40 7.20
C LEU A 4 -2.69 -40.84 7.70
N GLY A 5 -2.25 -40.36 8.86
CA GLY A 5 -1.02 -40.83 9.47
C GLY A 5 -0.65 -40.12 10.77
N LYS A 6 0.38 -40.63 11.44
CA LYS A 6 0.91 -40.07 12.69
C LYS A 6 2.43 -40.06 12.67
N GLY A 7 3.03 -38.99 13.19
CA GLY A 7 4.47 -38.81 13.26
C GLY A 7 4.88 -37.98 14.48
N ASN A 8 6.19 -37.81 14.66
CA ASN A 8 6.73 -36.99 15.74
C ASN A 8 6.92 -35.56 15.24
N PRO A 9 6.29 -34.54 15.87
CA PRO A 9 6.45 -33.17 15.46
C PRO A 9 7.85 -32.67 15.85
N SER A 10 8.56 -32.04 14.90
CA SER A 10 9.91 -31.53 15.14
C SER A 10 9.93 -30.43 16.21
N TYR A 11 8.90 -29.59 16.28
CA TYR A 11 8.60 -28.60 17.31
C TYR A 11 7.08 -28.38 17.41
N ALA A 12 6.63 -27.52 18.33
CA ALA A 12 5.22 -27.16 18.43
C ALA A 12 4.84 -26.11 17.36
N PHE A 13 3.82 -26.39 16.55
CA PHE A 13 3.33 -25.51 15.48
C PHE A 13 1.79 -25.50 15.44
N ALA A 14 1.22 -24.40 14.92
CA ALA A 14 -0.22 -24.30 14.67
C ALA A 14 -0.64 -25.22 13.50
N PRO A 15 -1.90 -25.69 13.42
CA PRO A 15 -2.36 -26.53 12.33
C PRO A 15 -2.11 -25.87 10.96
N VAL A 16 -1.51 -26.61 10.02
CA VAL A 16 -1.28 -26.13 8.64
C VAL A 16 -1.97 -27.05 7.65
N THR A 17 -2.66 -26.48 6.67
CA THR A 17 -3.28 -27.21 5.57
C THR A 17 -2.57 -26.87 4.28
N GLY A 18 -2.30 -27.89 3.47
CA GLY A 18 -1.66 -27.69 2.17
C GLY A 18 -1.79 -28.91 1.27
N THR A 19 -1.30 -28.76 0.05
CA THR A 19 -1.35 -29.81 -0.97
C THR A 19 -0.08 -30.66 -0.92
N VAL A 20 -0.25 -31.97 -0.89
CA VAL A 20 0.87 -32.92 -0.85
C VAL A 20 1.59 -32.92 -2.19
N ARG A 21 2.92 -32.86 -2.13
CA ARG A 21 3.81 -33.16 -3.25
C ARG A 21 4.90 -34.11 -2.81
N HIS A 22 5.06 -35.22 -3.52
CA HIS A 22 6.12 -36.20 -3.35
C HIS A 22 7.42 -35.64 -3.90
N PHE A 23 8.46 -35.67 -3.07
CA PHE A 23 9.82 -35.39 -3.51
C PHE A 23 10.61 -36.70 -3.39
N ARG A 24 10.89 -37.32 -4.54
CA ARG A 24 11.54 -38.64 -4.63
C ARG A 24 12.96 -38.54 -5.17
N SER A 25 13.26 -37.48 -5.92
CA SER A 25 14.54 -37.27 -6.60
C SER A 25 14.90 -35.78 -6.72
N PRO A 26 16.19 -35.42 -6.88
CA PRO A 26 16.63 -34.02 -7.05
C PRO A 26 15.92 -33.28 -8.17
N ASP A 27 15.49 -33.98 -9.22
CA ASP A 27 14.76 -33.39 -10.33
C ASP A 27 13.41 -32.82 -9.89
N ASP A 28 12.75 -33.42 -8.88
CA ASP A 28 11.49 -32.91 -8.32
C ASP A 28 11.69 -31.56 -7.63
N VAL A 29 12.85 -31.37 -6.99
CA VAL A 29 13.23 -30.14 -6.30
C VAL A 29 13.61 -29.07 -7.32
N ILE A 30 14.38 -29.42 -8.36
CA ILE A 30 14.75 -28.52 -9.44
C ILE A 30 13.51 -28.00 -10.16
N ALA A 31 12.56 -28.89 -10.47
CA ALA A 31 11.28 -28.53 -11.09
C ALA A 31 10.38 -27.66 -10.19
N SER A 32 10.75 -27.46 -8.92
CA SER A 32 9.99 -26.67 -7.94
C SER A 32 10.67 -25.35 -7.57
N LEU A 33 11.88 -25.06 -8.08
CA LEU A 33 12.64 -23.86 -7.71
C LEU A 33 11.90 -22.56 -8.05
N ASP A 34 11.20 -22.53 -9.18
CA ASP A 34 10.48 -21.36 -9.68
C ASP A 34 8.98 -21.36 -9.32
N SER A 35 8.51 -22.36 -8.56
CA SER A 35 7.10 -22.48 -8.16
C SER A 35 6.83 -21.81 -6.81
N ASP A 36 5.63 -21.29 -6.60
CA ASP A 36 5.18 -20.96 -5.25
C ASP A 36 4.95 -22.25 -4.45
N LEU A 37 5.52 -22.34 -3.25
CA LEU A 37 5.54 -23.53 -2.41
C LEU A 37 4.92 -23.31 -1.03
N GLU A 38 4.37 -22.12 -0.76
CA GLU A 38 3.87 -21.73 0.56
C GLU A 38 2.75 -22.66 1.06
N SER A 39 1.93 -23.18 0.14
CA SER A 39 0.88 -24.17 0.43
C SER A 39 1.28 -25.63 0.16
N THR A 40 2.55 -25.89 -0.15
CA THR A 40 3.03 -27.25 -0.48
C THR A 40 3.48 -28.00 0.76
N ILE A 41 2.90 -29.19 0.99
CA ILE A 41 3.34 -30.16 1.99
C ILE A 41 4.27 -31.17 1.32
N ALA A 42 5.57 -31.07 1.58
CA ALA A 42 6.54 -32.00 1.02
C ALA A 42 6.45 -33.38 1.70
N LEU A 43 6.12 -34.41 0.94
CA LEU A 43 6.16 -35.79 1.38
C LEU A 43 7.45 -36.46 0.91
N VAL A 44 8.26 -36.92 1.86
CA VAL A 44 9.57 -37.53 1.60
C VAL A 44 9.76 -38.86 2.34
N ALA A 45 10.41 -39.82 1.67
CA ALA A 45 10.62 -41.15 2.22
C ALA A 45 11.70 -41.17 3.33
N SER A 46 12.81 -40.43 3.17
CA SER A 46 13.91 -40.42 4.14
C SER A 46 14.60 -39.06 4.22
N GLY A 47 14.90 -38.62 5.44
CA GLY A 47 15.53 -37.33 5.73
C GLY A 47 17.03 -37.28 5.45
N GLY A 48 17.41 -37.15 4.18
CA GLY A 48 18.75 -36.70 3.77
C GLY A 48 18.84 -35.17 3.78
N THR A 49 19.91 -34.63 4.39
CA THR A 49 20.15 -33.19 4.63
C THR A 49 20.06 -32.27 3.42
N THR A 50 20.51 -32.72 2.26
CA THR A 50 20.77 -31.85 1.09
C THR A 50 19.63 -31.85 0.09
N PHE A 51 18.62 -32.69 0.30
CA PHE A 51 17.63 -32.96 -0.73
C PHE A 51 16.65 -31.80 -0.91
N LEU A 52 16.00 -31.37 0.18
CA LEU A 52 15.02 -30.27 0.15
C LEU A 52 15.63 -28.89 0.45
N SER A 53 16.91 -28.80 0.82
CA SER A 53 17.52 -27.55 1.30
C SER A 53 17.33 -26.33 0.39
N PRO A 54 17.32 -26.43 -0.97
CA PRO A 54 17.10 -25.27 -1.83
C PRO A 54 15.70 -24.64 -1.72
N ILE A 55 14.71 -25.42 -1.28
CA ILE A 55 13.30 -25.02 -1.23
C ILE A 55 12.71 -25.05 0.18
N LEU A 56 13.48 -25.50 1.17
CA LEU A 56 12.95 -25.87 2.50
C LEU A 56 12.23 -24.72 3.20
N GLY A 57 12.81 -23.52 3.22
CA GLY A 57 12.20 -22.33 3.86
C GLY A 57 11.00 -21.74 3.13
N ARG A 58 10.57 -22.34 2.01
CA ARG A 58 9.40 -21.93 1.23
C ARG A 58 8.24 -22.92 1.31
N LEU A 59 8.43 -24.06 1.98
CA LEU A 59 7.40 -25.10 2.10
C LEU A 59 6.41 -24.77 3.21
N GLY A 60 5.12 -25.01 2.97
CA GLY A 60 4.08 -24.93 4.00
C GLY A 60 4.16 -26.01 5.08
N GLY A 61 4.83 -27.13 4.78
CA GLY A 61 5.09 -28.17 5.77
C GLY A 61 5.79 -29.40 5.18
N ILE A 62 6.21 -30.31 6.05
CA ILE A 62 7.00 -31.50 5.69
C ILE A 62 6.46 -32.74 6.41
N VAL A 63 6.23 -33.81 5.65
CA VAL A 63 5.95 -35.16 6.17
C VAL A 63 7.10 -36.06 5.74
N CYS A 64 7.88 -36.51 6.71
CA CYS A 64 8.99 -37.44 6.50
C CYS A 64 8.62 -38.81 7.07
N LEU A 65 8.59 -39.83 6.20
CA LEU A 65 8.17 -41.18 6.56
C LEU A 65 9.16 -41.88 7.50
N ASP A 66 10.45 -41.60 7.36
CA ASP A 66 11.52 -42.14 8.21
C ASP A 66 12.23 -41.01 9.00
N GLY A 67 12.93 -41.37 10.07
CA GLY A 67 13.74 -40.48 10.88
C GLY A 67 13.21 -40.22 12.29
N THR A 68 13.98 -39.44 13.04
CA THR A 68 13.71 -39.10 14.44
C THR A 68 13.82 -37.58 14.63
N LEU A 69 13.45 -37.07 15.81
CA LEU A 69 13.63 -35.66 16.16
C LEU A 69 15.10 -35.19 16.13
N ARG A 70 16.07 -36.13 16.12
CA ARG A 70 17.50 -35.86 15.98
C ARG A 70 17.98 -35.97 14.53
N SER A 71 17.12 -36.35 13.60
CA SER A 71 17.46 -36.38 12.17
C SER A 71 17.70 -34.96 11.68
N HIS A 72 18.63 -34.83 10.74
CA HIS A 72 19.01 -33.52 10.23
C HIS A 72 17.83 -32.75 9.62
N LEU A 73 16.91 -33.40 8.92
CA LEU A 73 15.71 -32.74 8.41
C LEU A 73 14.88 -32.12 9.54
N ALA A 74 14.68 -32.82 10.67
CA ALA A 74 14.00 -32.27 11.85
C ALA A 74 14.76 -31.12 12.52
N ILE A 75 16.09 -31.11 12.45
CA ILE A 75 16.92 -30.01 12.97
C ILE A 75 16.76 -28.78 12.07
N VAL A 76 16.94 -28.94 10.76
CA VAL A 76 16.89 -27.84 9.80
C VAL A 76 15.48 -27.28 9.68
N SER A 77 14.43 -28.11 9.65
CA SER A 77 13.04 -27.63 9.66
C SER A 77 12.72 -26.74 10.85
N ARG A 78 13.32 -26.98 12.02
CA ARG A 78 13.17 -26.10 13.20
C ARG A 78 13.86 -24.76 13.01
N GLU A 79 15.04 -24.74 12.39
CA GLU A 79 15.79 -23.51 12.14
C GLU A 79 15.08 -22.58 11.14
N PHE A 80 14.33 -23.17 10.20
CA PHE A 80 13.51 -22.45 9.24
C PHE A 80 12.05 -22.23 9.68
N GLU A 81 11.68 -22.67 10.88
CA GLU A 81 10.30 -22.61 11.40
C GLU A 81 9.25 -23.23 10.46
N VAL A 82 9.60 -24.33 9.78
CA VAL A 82 8.70 -25.07 8.87
C VAL A 82 8.09 -26.27 9.60
N PRO A 83 6.75 -26.38 9.70
CA PRO A 83 6.07 -27.52 10.32
C PRO A 83 6.55 -28.85 9.73
N CYS A 84 7.01 -29.77 10.59
CA CYS A 84 7.63 -31.01 10.12
C CYS A 84 7.30 -32.19 11.04
N LEU A 85 6.79 -33.27 10.44
CA LEU A 85 6.53 -34.55 11.08
C LEU A 85 7.57 -35.57 10.62
N VAL A 86 8.28 -36.21 11.56
CA VAL A 86 9.30 -37.23 11.27
C VAL A 86 8.94 -38.60 11.82
N GLY A 87 9.37 -39.64 11.10
CA GLY A 87 8.95 -41.01 11.40
C GLY A 87 7.44 -41.17 11.25
N THR A 88 6.87 -40.56 10.22
CA THR A 88 5.42 -40.53 10.00
C THR A 88 4.95 -41.85 9.40
N GLU A 89 4.12 -42.57 10.13
CA GLU A 89 3.43 -43.75 9.63
C GLU A 89 2.11 -43.32 8.97
N LEU A 90 2.02 -43.48 7.65
CA LEU A 90 0.80 -43.24 6.89
C LEU A 90 -0.06 -44.51 6.84
N SER A 91 -1.38 -44.36 6.95
CA SER A 91 -2.35 -45.45 6.84
C SER A 91 -2.58 -45.89 5.39
N GLU A 92 -2.36 -45.01 4.43
CA GLU A 92 -2.41 -45.24 2.98
C GLU A 92 -1.44 -44.31 2.24
N ASP A 93 -1.15 -44.61 0.97
CA ASP A 93 -0.35 -43.72 0.13
C ASP A 93 -1.17 -42.47 -0.24
N ILE A 94 -0.59 -41.28 -0.07
CA ILE A 94 -1.27 -40.01 -0.30
C ILE A 94 -0.85 -39.47 -1.68
N PRO A 95 -1.73 -39.41 -2.69
CA PRO A 95 -1.36 -38.92 -4.02
C PRO A 95 -0.90 -37.46 -4.06
N ASP A 96 -0.09 -37.09 -5.05
CA ASP A 96 0.21 -35.69 -5.35
C ASP A 96 -1.07 -34.88 -5.57
N GLY A 97 -1.08 -33.65 -5.06
CA GLY A 97 -2.24 -32.74 -5.12
C GLY A 97 -3.31 -33.02 -4.06
N THR A 98 -3.17 -34.05 -3.23
CA THR A 98 -4.10 -34.30 -2.12
C THR A 98 -3.94 -33.24 -1.05
N GLU A 99 -5.02 -32.59 -0.66
CA GLU A 99 -5.01 -31.67 0.46
C GLU A 99 -4.96 -32.43 1.79
N VAL A 100 -4.09 -32.00 2.70
CA VAL A 100 -3.92 -32.57 4.04
C VAL A 100 -3.71 -31.48 5.07
N THR A 101 -4.07 -31.77 6.32
CA THR A 101 -3.75 -30.93 7.48
C THR A 101 -2.70 -31.61 8.36
N LEU A 102 -1.63 -30.89 8.69
CA LEU A 102 -0.67 -31.25 9.73
C LEU A 102 -1.06 -30.54 11.03
N ARG A 103 -1.25 -31.28 12.11
CA ARG A 103 -1.59 -30.73 13.43
C ARG A 103 -0.98 -31.55 14.56
N ILE A 104 -1.01 -31.03 15.78
CA ILE A 104 -0.49 -31.71 16.97
C ILE A 104 -1.62 -32.02 17.94
N ASP A 105 -1.83 -33.31 18.20
CA ASP A 105 -2.80 -33.84 19.16
C ASP A 105 -2.06 -34.42 20.36
N GLU A 106 -2.18 -33.79 21.54
CA GLU A 106 -1.62 -34.29 22.80
C GLU A 106 -0.15 -34.75 22.66
N GLN A 107 0.66 -33.95 21.95
CA GLN A 107 2.09 -34.16 21.62
C GLN A 107 2.40 -35.08 20.42
N THR A 108 1.38 -35.66 19.77
CA THR A 108 1.55 -36.47 18.56
C THR A 108 1.21 -35.66 17.31
N GLY A 109 2.07 -35.69 16.31
CA GLY A 109 1.80 -35.09 15.01
C GLY A 109 0.83 -35.95 14.22
N VAL A 110 -0.20 -35.35 13.64
CA VAL A 110 -1.24 -36.03 12.88
C VAL A 110 -1.30 -35.45 11.47
N VAL A 111 -1.30 -36.35 10.48
CA VAL A 111 -1.69 -36.06 9.10
C VAL A 111 -3.14 -36.48 8.94
N ALA A 112 -4.04 -35.56 8.57
CA ALA A 112 -5.47 -35.85 8.44
C ALA A 112 -6.01 -35.35 7.10
N SER A 113 -7.05 -36.04 6.59
CA SER A 113 -7.84 -35.53 5.48
C SER A 113 -8.61 -34.29 5.96
N PRO A 114 -8.78 -33.27 5.10
CA PRO A 114 -9.63 -32.12 5.41
C PRO A 114 -11.05 -32.61 5.76
N ASP A 115 -11.70 -31.92 6.71
CA ASP A 115 -13.05 -32.25 7.16
C ASP A 115 -14.09 -31.59 6.24
N PRO A 116 -15.09 -32.32 5.70
CA PRO A 116 -16.20 -31.70 4.99
C PRO A 116 -17.22 -30.98 5.90
N ASP A 117 -17.20 -31.18 7.22
CA ASP A 117 -18.20 -30.62 8.16
C ASP A 117 -17.61 -29.91 9.40
N THR A 118 -16.34 -29.50 9.33
CA THR A 118 -15.83 -28.38 10.11
C THR A 118 -15.28 -27.31 9.19
N ALA A 119 -16.17 -26.73 8.38
CA ALA A 119 -16.04 -25.35 7.97
C ALA A 119 -16.45 -24.44 9.16
N SER A 120 -15.68 -24.46 10.26
CA SER A 120 -15.51 -23.21 10.97
C SER A 120 -14.55 -22.41 10.10
N ASP A 121 -15.13 -21.61 9.22
CA ASP A 121 -14.39 -20.75 8.31
C ASP A 121 -13.38 -19.91 9.11
N PRO A 122 -12.06 -20.15 8.99
CA PRO A 122 -11.06 -19.29 9.60
C PRO A 122 -11.21 -17.85 9.07
N SER A 123 -11.79 -17.67 7.88
CA SER A 123 -12.14 -16.38 7.31
C SER A 123 -13.37 -15.74 7.96
N ALA A 124 -14.29 -16.51 8.56
CA ALA A 124 -15.41 -15.93 9.32
C ALA A 124 -14.94 -15.41 10.69
N ASP A 125 -13.98 -16.10 11.33
CA ASP A 125 -13.30 -15.61 12.53
C ASP A 125 -12.45 -14.37 12.20
N VAL A 126 -11.69 -14.40 11.09
CA VAL A 126 -10.91 -13.25 10.62
C VAL A 126 -11.79 -12.08 10.19
N SER A 127 -12.89 -12.30 9.45
CA SER A 127 -13.83 -11.23 9.05
C SER A 127 -14.49 -10.62 10.28
N ALA A 128 -14.99 -11.43 11.22
CA ALA A 128 -15.57 -10.92 12.45
C ALA A 128 -14.55 -10.10 13.26
N ALA A 129 -13.33 -10.60 13.43
CA ALA A 129 -12.24 -9.91 14.12
C ALA A 129 -11.80 -8.63 13.39
N TRP A 130 -11.76 -8.65 12.06
CA TRP A 130 -11.41 -7.50 11.22
C TRP A 130 -12.47 -6.40 11.34
N TRP A 131 -13.75 -6.74 11.25
CA TRP A 131 -14.83 -5.77 11.46
C TRP A 131 -14.90 -5.26 12.91
N GLU A 132 -14.57 -6.10 13.90
CA GLU A 132 -14.38 -5.66 15.29
C GLU A 132 -13.23 -4.65 15.40
N TYR A 133 -12.11 -4.90 14.71
CA TYR A 133 -11.00 -3.96 14.62
C TYR A 133 -11.44 -2.63 14.00
N ILE A 134 -12.16 -2.63 12.87
CA ILE A 134 -12.66 -1.42 12.20
C ILE A 134 -13.50 -0.57 13.17
N ARG A 135 -14.41 -1.20 13.92
CA ARG A 135 -15.26 -0.53 14.92
C ARG A 135 -14.50 0.05 16.10
N ARG A 136 -13.32 -0.46 16.43
CA ARG A 136 -12.55 0.01 17.58
C ARG A 136 -12.07 1.45 17.40
N VAL A 137 -12.20 2.22 18.48
CA VAL A 137 -11.67 3.59 18.60
C VAL A 137 -10.20 3.50 19.01
N GLY A 138 -9.33 4.21 18.29
CA GLY A 138 -7.90 4.30 18.62
C GLY A 138 -7.60 5.34 19.70
N ASP A 139 -6.32 5.65 19.87
CA ASP A 139 -5.85 6.74 20.72
C ASP A 139 -6.13 8.14 20.12
N GLU A 140 -5.49 9.18 20.65
CA GLU A 140 -5.66 10.56 20.18
C GLU A 140 -5.21 10.82 18.73
N ILE A 141 -4.36 9.94 18.19
CA ILE A 141 -3.93 9.94 16.78
C ILE A 141 -4.54 8.77 15.99
N ALA A 142 -5.61 8.17 16.54
CA ALA A 142 -6.38 7.07 16.00
C ALA A 142 -5.60 5.74 15.82
N VAL A 143 -4.48 5.58 16.52
CA VAL A 143 -3.69 4.34 16.50
C VAL A 143 -4.32 3.29 17.41
N LYS A 144 -4.32 2.03 16.95
CA LYS A 144 -4.83 0.86 17.67
C LYS A 144 -4.10 -0.40 17.18
N ASP A 145 -3.73 -1.29 18.09
CA ASP A 145 -2.94 -2.49 17.76
C ASP A 145 -3.66 -3.40 16.77
N PHE A 146 -3.17 -3.53 15.53
CA PHE A 146 -3.72 -4.51 14.60
C PHE A 146 -3.22 -5.91 14.96
N THR A 147 -4.10 -6.72 15.54
CA THR A 147 -3.79 -8.07 16.05
C THR A 147 -4.44 -9.19 15.24
N VAL A 148 -5.05 -8.86 14.09
CA VAL A 148 -5.73 -9.83 13.24
C VAL A 148 -4.70 -10.46 12.31
N ASP A 149 -4.54 -11.78 12.37
CA ASP A 149 -3.69 -12.52 11.44
C ASP A 149 -4.47 -12.80 10.15
N VAL A 150 -4.15 -12.07 9.08
CA VAL A 150 -4.85 -12.15 7.79
C VAL A 150 -4.01 -12.95 6.81
N SER A 151 -4.29 -14.26 6.73
CA SER A 151 -3.70 -15.14 5.71
C SER A 151 -4.13 -14.73 4.29
N GLY A 152 -3.43 -15.21 3.27
CA GLY A 152 -3.82 -14.95 1.87
C GLY A 152 -5.26 -15.35 1.55
N ALA A 153 -5.73 -16.50 2.05
CA ALA A 153 -7.12 -16.92 1.86
C ALA A 153 -8.13 -16.02 2.60
N ALA A 154 -7.79 -15.56 3.81
CA ALA A 154 -8.64 -14.64 4.56
C ALA A 154 -8.68 -13.24 3.92
N LEU A 155 -7.57 -12.79 3.34
CA LEU A 155 -7.52 -11.56 2.55
C LEU A 155 -8.44 -11.64 1.33
N GLU A 156 -8.38 -12.73 0.57
CA GLU A 156 -9.27 -12.95 -0.58
C GLU A 156 -10.75 -12.99 -0.17
N ALA A 157 -11.07 -13.58 0.99
CA ALA A 157 -12.41 -13.54 1.55
C ALA A 157 -12.85 -12.10 1.87
N LEU A 158 -12.03 -11.31 2.57
CA LEU A 158 -12.29 -9.89 2.86
C LEU A 158 -12.45 -9.03 1.60
N LEU A 159 -11.66 -9.30 0.55
CA LEU A 159 -11.75 -8.62 -0.74
C LEU A 159 -13.10 -8.90 -1.41
N SER A 160 -13.53 -10.16 -1.42
CA SER A 160 -14.81 -10.58 -2.01
C SER A 160 -16.05 -10.24 -1.19
N GLU A 161 -15.86 -9.79 0.05
CA GLU A 161 -16.95 -9.61 1.00
C GLU A 161 -17.88 -8.44 0.62
N GLU A 162 -19.19 -8.71 0.57
CA GLU A 162 -20.17 -7.67 0.28
C GLU A 162 -20.12 -6.56 1.34
N LEU A 163 -20.01 -5.31 0.87
CA LEU A 163 -20.18 -4.14 1.72
C LEU A 163 -21.66 -3.94 1.97
N THR A 164 -22.16 -4.30 3.16
CA THR A 164 -23.54 -4.04 3.59
C THR A 164 -23.72 -2.58 4.04
N ASP A 165 -24.95 -2.15 4.32
CA ASP A 165 -25.22 -0.81 4.89
C ASP A 165 -24.50 -0.60 6.24
N ASP A 166 -24.47 -1.59 7.14
CA ASP A 166 -23.81 -1.48 8.44
C ASP A 166 -22.30 -1.37 8.29
N ARG A 167 -21.72 -2.20 7.41
CA ARG A 167 -20.29 -2.23 7.14
C ARG A 167 -19.79 -0.98 6.43
N LEU A 168 -20.60 -0.40 5.56
CA LEU A 168 -20.30 0.87 4.94
C LEU A 168 -20.21 1.99 5.98
N ASP A 169 -21.17 2.04 6.91
CA ASP A 169 -21.15 3.01 8.01
C ASP A 169 -19.94 2.80 8.92
N ASP A 170 -19.63 1.55 9.30
CA ASP A 170 -18.45 1.19 10.08
C ASP A 170 -17.15 1.69 9.41
N LEU A 171 -17.00 1.53 8.09
CA LEU A 171 -15.84 2.03 7.34
C LEU A 171 -15.79 3.56 7.30
N VAL A 172 -16.89 4.23 6.97
CA VAL A 172 -16.92 5.71 6.94
C VAL A 172 -16.57 6.27 8.31
N GLN A 173 -17.07 5.66 9.39
CA GLN A 173 -16.73 6.06 10.74
C GLN A 173 -15.27 5.77 11.09
N HIS A 174 -14.70 4.64 10.65
CA HIS A 174 -13.27 4.36 10.81
C HIS A 174 -12.39 5.37 10.08
N MET A 175 -12.69 5.66 8.81
CA MET A 175 -12.01 6.68 8.02
C MET A 175 -12.13 8.06 8.65
N GLY A 176 -13.31 8.42 9.17
CA GLY A 176 -13.51 9.69 9.88
C GLY A 176 -12.62 9.81 11.12
N ARG A 177 -12.49 8.74 11.91
CA ARG A 177 -11.57 8.69 13.07
C ARG A 177 -10.10 8.77 12.63
N ALA A 178 -9.74 8.13 11.53
CA ALA A 178 -8.39 8.16 10.99
C ALA A 178 -8.02 9.55 10.41
N MET A 179 -8.96 10.25 9.79
CA MET A 179 -8.75 11.55 9.16
C MET A 179 -8.60 12.69 10.16
N LYS A 180 -9.38 12.67 11.25
CA LYS A 180 -9.46 13.80 12.19
C LYS A 180 -8.11 14.20 12.81
N PRO A 181 -7.28 13.27 13.32
CA PRO A 181 -5.97 13.62 13.86
C PRO A 181 -5.00 14.19 12.82
N GLU A 182 -5.05 13.72 11.57
CA GLU A 182 -4.20 14.23 10.49
C GLU A 182 -4.50 15.71 10.21
N LEU A 183 -5.78 16.12 10.30
CA LEU A 183 -6.18 17.51 10.17
C LEU A 183 -5.80 18.37 11.38
N THR A 184 -5.92 17.85 12.61
CA THR A 184 -5.64 18.62 13.83
C THR A 184 -4.14 18.76 14.12
N ARG A 185 -3.29 17.84 13.67
CA ARG A 185 -1.83 17.92 13.79
C ARG A 185 -1.21 18.95 12.84
N ARG A 186 -1.96 19.52 11.88
CA ARG A 186 -1.47 20.56 10.96
C ARG A 186 -1.60 21.96 11.56
N SER A 187 -0.53 22.75 11.44
CA SER A 187 -0.48 24.15 11.91
C SER A 187 -1.18 25.15 10.98
N GLY A 188 -1.55 24.78 9.75
CA GLY A 188 -2.30 25.62 8.82
C GLY A 188 -2.33 25.13 7.37
N PHE A 189 -3.30 25.62 6.59
CA PHE A 189 -3.45 25.38 5.15
C PHE A 189 -3.15 26.68 4.39
N THR A 190 -1.88 26.91 4.04
CA THR A 190 -1.43 28.14 3.38
C THR A 190 -0.47 27.81 2.25
N SER A 191 -0.63 28.47 1.11
CA SER A 191 0.39 28.58 0.05
C SER A 191 0.44 30.03 -0.40
N GLU A 192 1.66 30.53 -0.66
CA GLU A 192 1.85 31.88 -1.21
C GLU A 192 1.49 31.96 -2.70
N LEU A 193 1.57 30.84 -3.41
CA LEU A 193 1.36 30.78 -4.85
C LEU A 193 -0.08 30.39 -5.18
N PHE A 194 -0.62 29.35 -4.52
CA PHE A 194 -1.94 28.80 -4.79
C PHE A 194 -2.92 29.09 -3.63
N PRO A 195 -4.11 29.67 -3.89
CA PRO A 195 -5.13 29.87 -2.86
C PRO A 195 -5.67 28.53 -2.34
N MET A 196 -5.11 28.04 -1.23
CA MET A 196 -5.28 26.66 -0.77
C MET A 196 -6.73 26.26 -0.50
N LEU A 197 -7.44 27.06 0.28
CA LEU A 197 -8.79 26.72 0.71
C LEU A 197 -9.79 26.70 -0.45
N PRO A 198 -9.80 27.69 -1.37
CA PRO A 198 -10.57 27.61 -2.61
C PRO A 198 -10.44 26.29 -3.37
N TYR A 199 -9.21 25.92 -3.75
CA TYR A 199 -9.03 24.74 -4.59
C TYR A 199 -9.25 23.44 -3.82
N MET A 200 -8.91 23.38 -2.52
CA MET A 200 -9.13 22.18 -1.70
C MET A 200 -10.63 21.89 -1.62
N THR A 201 -11.45 22.90 -1.30
CA THR A 201 -12.91 22.72 -1.21
C THR A 201 -13.52 22.35 -2.56
N LEU A 202 -13.14 23.04 -3.64
CA LEU A 202 -13.62 22.74 -4.99
C LEU A 202 -13.25 21.33 -5.45
N SER A 203 -12.01 20.90 -5.18
CA SER A 203 -11.53 19.59 -5.63
C SER A 203 -12.18 18.44 -4.88
N VAL A 204 -12.38 18.54 -3.56
CA VAL A 204 -13.09 17.49 -2.81
C VAL A 204 -14.55 17.37 -3.27
N ILE A 205 -15.22 18.50 -3.52
CA ILE A 205 -16.60 18.53 -4.03
C ILE A 205 -16.67 17.93 -5.44
N GLU A 206 -15.71 18.25 -6.31
CA GLU A 206 -15.65 17.69 -7.65
C GLU A 206 -15.47 16.18 -7.62
N ASP A 207 -14.60 15.66 -6.76
CA ASP A 207 -14.40 14.23 -6.61
C ASP A 207 -15.68 13.56 -6.13
N PHE A 208 -16.41 14.16 -5.18
CA PHE A 208 -17.73 13.65 -4.77
C PHE A 208 -18.74 13.62 -5.94
N HIS A 209 -18.73 14.63 -6.81
CA HIS A 209 -19.63 14.68 -7.95
C HIS A 209 -19.27 13.72 -9.09
N SER A 210 -18.00 13.35 -9.26
CA SER A 210 -17.51 12.73 -10.49
C SER A 210 -16.91 11.34 -10.31
N TYR A 211 -16.36 10.99 -9.14
CA TYR A 211 -15.60 9.75 -8.96
C TYR A 211 -16.42 8.50 -9.22
N VAL A 212 -17.70 8.51 -8.86
CA VAL A 212 -18.57 7.34 -9.00
C VAL A 212 -18.61 6.84 -10.44
N ASP A 213 -18.84 7.75 -11.40
CA ASP A 213 -18.93 7.39 -12.82
C ASP A 213 -17.56 6.99 -13.39
N ARG A 214 -16.48 7.67 -12.96
CA ARG A 214 -15.11 7.33 -13.37
C ARG A 214 -14.70 5.96 -12.84
N ILE A 215 -14.99 5.66 -11.58
CA ILE A 215 -14.70 4.38 -10.92
C ILE A 215 -15.49 3.25 -11.57
N ARG A 216 -16.77 3.45 -11.90
CA ARG A 216 -17.56 2.42 -12.61
C ARG A 216 -16.90 1.98 -13.92
N VAL A 217 -16.32 2.91 -14.67
CA VAL A 217 -15.59 2.60 -15.92
C VAL A 217 -14.28 1.85 -15.62
N ILE A 218 -13.51 2.31 -14.63
CA ILE A 218 -12.23 1.70 -14.25
C ILE A 218 -12.43 0.28 -13.71
N ASP A 219 -13.29 0.11 -12.71
CA ASP A 219 -13.55 -1.15 -12.00
C ASP A 219 -14.19 -2.21 -12.92
N ALA A 220 -15.00 -1.78 -13.89
CA ALA A 220 -15.55 -2.68 -14.91
C ALA A 220 -14.49 -3.22 -15.87
N ALA A 221 -13.42 -2.47 -16.12
CA ALA A 221 -12.32 -2.88 -16.99
C ALA A 221 -11.28 -3.72 -16.26
N VAL A 222 -10.89 -3.29 -15.06
CA VAL A 222 -9.99 -4.00 -14.16
C VAL A 222 -10.51 -3.83 -12.73
N PRO A 223 -10.98 -4.91 -12.08
CA PRO A 223 -11.46 -4.85 -10.70
C PRO A 223 -10.41 -4.26 -9.75
N ALA A 224 -10.84 -3.48 -8.78
CA ALA A 224 -9.98 -2.75 -7.84
C ALA A 224 -8.92 -3.62 -7.15
N GLU A 225 -9.28 -4.84 -6.74
CA GLU A 225 -8.35 -5.79 -6.12
C GLU A 225 -7.27 -6.26 -7.09
N GLU A 226 -7.61 -6.46 -8.37
CA GLU A 226 -6.65 -6.81 -9.41
C GLU A 226 -5.73 -5.63 -9.72
N LEU A 227 -6.27 -4.42 -9.76
CA LEU A 227 -5.48 -3.21 -9.90
C LEU A 227 -4.50 -3.04 -8.73
N GLY A 228 -4.95 -3.30 -7.50
CA GLY A 228 -4.10 -3.27 -6.30
C GLY A 228 -2.93 -4.25 -6.38
N ARG A 229 -3.19 -5.49 -6.82
CA ARG A 229 -2.13 -6.50 -7.04
C ARG A 229 -1.10 -6.04 -8.07
N ARG A 230 -1.53 -5.45 -9.19
CA ARG A 230 -0.62 -4.92 -10.22
C ARG A 230 0.24 -3.78 -9.69
N LEU A 231 -0.35 -2.87 -8.92
CA LEU A 231 0.38 -1.75 -8.32
C LEU A 231 1.44 -2.23 -7.31
N ARG A 232 1.23 -3.40 -6.70
CA ARG A 232 2.17 -4.01 -5.75
C ARG A 232 3.43 -4.62 -6.39
N GLU A 233 3.40 -4.90 -7.69
CA GLU A 233 4.50 -5.59 -8.41
C GLU A 233 5.83 -4.82 -8.41
N GLY A 234 5.80 -3.50 -8.23
CA GLY A 234 7.01 -2.68 -8.24
C GLY A 234 6.76 -1.25 -7.81
N PRO A 235 7.83 -0.50 -7.49
CA PRO A 235 7.73 0.90 -7.11
C PRO A 235 7.35 1.80 -8.30
N ASN A 236 7.07 3.06 -8.02
CA ASN A 236 6.88 4.13 -9.00
C ASN A 236 5.71 3.96 -9.99
N LYS A 237 4.75 3.06 -9.73
CA LYS A 237 3.54 2.92 -10.56
C LYS A 237 2.50 3.99 -10.24
N VAL A 238 1.92 3.92 -9.04
CA VAL A 238 0.95 4.91 -8.52
C VAL A 238 1.23 5.16 -7.04
N SER A 239 1.01 6.40 -6.59
CA SER A 239 1.21 6.77 -5.19
C SER A 239 0.21 6.02 -4.30
N PRO A 240 0.66 5.35 -3.23
CA PRO A 240 -0.23 4.94 -2.15
C PRO A 240 -1.08 6.08 -1.57
N LEU A 241 -0.58 7.33 -1.59
CA LEU A 241 -1.38 8.49 -1.20
C LEU A 241 -2.55 8.72 -2.17
N TRP A 242 -2.37 8.49 -3.47
CA TRP A 242 -3.50 8.56 -4.40
C TRP A 242 -4.53 7.47 -4.13
N ILE A 243 -4.12 6.26 -3.73
CA ILE A 243 -5.06 5.21 -3.26
C ILE A 243 -5.86 5.74 -2.06
N TRP A 244 -5.18 6.24 -1.03
CA TRP A 244 -5.81 6.81 0.15
C TRP A 244 -6.80 7.94 -0.21
N MET A 245 -6.42 8.83 -1.12
CA MET A 245 -7.28 9.94 -1.56
C MET A 245 -8.59 9.50 -2.19
N ILE A 246 -8.66 8.33 -2.84
CA ILE A 246 -9.91 7.86 -3.49
C ILE A 246 -11.08 7.86 -2.52
N GLY A 247 -10.89 7.30 -1.33
CA GLY A 247 -11.93 7.27 -0.30
C GLY A 247 -11.97 8.57 0.50
N TYR A 248 -10.84 9.01 1.03
CA TYR A 248 -10.80 10.11 2.00
C TYR A 248 -11.12 11.47 1.38
N HIS A 249 -10.58 11.78 0.20
CA HIS A 249 -10.83 13.06 -0.48
C HIS A 249 -12.28 13.15 -0.97
N PHE A 250 -12.82 12.04 -1.49
CA PHE A 250 -14.24 11.91 -1.85
C PHE A 250 -15.17 12.18 -0.65
N LEU A 251 -14.90 11.57 0.51
CA LEU A 251 -15.71 11.78 1.72
C LEU A 251 -15.54 13.21 2.28
N CYS A 252 -14.39 13.86 2.11
CA CYS A 252 -14.28 15.28 2.44
C CYS A 252 -15.25 16.15 1.62
N GLY A 253 -15.47 15.78 0.35
CA GLY A 253 -16.41 16.46 -0.54
C GLY A 253 -17.85 16.30 -0.07
N ARG A 254 -18.20 15.09 0.38
CA ARG A 254 -19.49 14.81 1.02
C ARG A 254 -19.73 15.74 2.21
N GLU A 255 -18.78 15.82 3.14
CA GLU A 255 -18.96 16.67 4.34
C GLU A 255 -19.05 18.16 3.99
N CYS A 256 -18.31 18.63 2.97
CA CYS A 256 -18.46 20.00 2.49
C CYS A 256 -19.88 20.28 1.98
N LEU A 257 -20.47 19.34 1.23
CA LEU A 257 -21.84 19.47 0.72
C LEU A 257 -22.90 19.37 1.83
N ILE A 258 -22.70 18.52 2.84
CA ILE A 258 -23.55 18.47 4.05
C ILE A 258 -23.48 19.81 4.80
N GLN A 259 -22.27 20.33 5.03
CA GLN A 259 -22.05 21.62 5.69
C GLN A 259 -22.71 22.79 4.94
N MET A 260 -22.77 22.70 3.61
CA MET A 260 -23.47 23.67 2.75
C MET A 260 -25.00 23.48 2.72
N GLY A 261 -25.53 22.40 3.32
CA GLY A 261 -26.95 22.04 3.27
C GLY A 261 -27.41 21.59 1.89
N ALA A 262 -26.49 21.17 1.02
CA ALA A 262 -26.79 20.73 -0.35
C ALA A 262 -27.28 19.28 -0.40
N ILE A 263 -26.85 18.46 0.56
CA ILE A 263 -27.24 17.06 0.74
C ILE A 263 -27.41 16.76 2.23
N GLU A 264 -28.18 15.74 2.56
CA GLU A 264 -28.27 15.16 3.90
C GLU A 264 -27.25 14.02 4.07
N PRO A 265 -26.84 13.66 5.29
CA PRO A 265 -25.88 12.57 5.51
C PRO A 265 -26.28 11.24 4.88
N GLY A 266 -27.58 10.92 4.83
CA GLY A 266 -28.09 9.67 4.25
C GLY A 266 -28.21 9.64 2.73
N ASP A 267 -27.98 10.76 2.04
CA ASP A 267 -28.05 10.84 0.59
C ASP A 267 -26.90 10.07 -0.08
N HIS A 268 -27.06 9.72 -1.36
CA HIS A 268 -26.00 9.11 -2.20
C HIS A 268 -25.39 7.81 -1.64
N ARG A 269 -26.12 7.05 -0.80
CA ARG A 269 -25.60 5.82 -0.18
C ARG A 269 -24.91 4.85 -1.14
N GLU A 270 -25.53 4.53 -2.28
CA GLU A 270 -24.97 3.57 -3.25
C GLU A 270 -23.77 4.12 -4.01
N ASP A 271 -23.74 5.44 -4.22
CA ASP A 271 -22.59 6.13 -4.80
C ASP A 271 -21.41 6.09 -3.82
N ILE A 272 -21.66 6.36 -2.53
CA ILE A 272 -20.67 6.24 -1.45
C ILE A 272 -20.17 4.79 -1.35
N ARG A 273 -21.07 3.80 -1.41
CA ARG A 273 -20.72 2.37 -1.44
C ARG A 273 -19.77 2.07 -2.59
N THR A 274 -20.08 2.55 -3.79
CA THR A 274 -19.26 2.33 -4.98
C THR A 274 -17.81 2.79 -4.76
N VAL A 275 -17.62 4.01 -4.25
CA VAL A 275 -16.27 4.58 -4.06
C VAL A 275 -15.54 3.96 -2.88
N VAL A 276 -16.21 3.80 -1.73
CA VAL A 276 -15.60 3.23 -0.51
C VAL A 276 -15.24 1.76 -0.71
N ASP A 277 -16.08 0.99 -1.41
CA ASP A 277 -15.78 -0.41 -1.72
C ASP A 277 -14.62 -0.56 -2.70
N PHE A 278 -14.58 0.26 -3.76
CA PHE A 278 -13.45 0.31 -4.68
C PHE A 278 -12.14 0.63 -3.94
N TRP A 279 -12.15 1.66 -3.10
CA TRP A 279 -11.00 2.02 -2.26
C TRP A 279 -10.60 0.86 -1.32
N ARG A 280 -11.56 0.24 -0.63
CA ARG A 280 -11.34 -0.88 0.30
C ARG A 280 -10.66 -2.06 -0.38
N ARG A 281 -11.18 -2.50 -1.52
CA ARG A 281 -10.61 -3.62 -2.30
C ARG A 281 -9.22 -3.28 -2.83
N LEU A 282 -9.05 -2.06 -3.38
CA LEU A 282 -7.78 -1.59 -3.89
C LEU A 282 -6.69 -1.53 -2.82
N THR A 283 -6.98 -0.93 -1.67
CA THR A 283 -5.99 -0.76 -0.58
C THR A 283 -5.62 -2.10 0.05
N LEU A 284 -6.60 -2.97 0.34
CA LEU A 284 -6.36 -4.30 0.91
C LEU A 284 -5.47 -5.15 -0.02
N ALA A 285 -5.76 -5.16 -1.33
CA ALA A 285 -4.98 -5.92 -2.29
C ALA A 285 -3.57 -5.34 -2.51
N HIS A 286 -3.45 -4.00 -2.54
CA HIS A 286 -2.17 -3.33 -2.69
C HIS A 286 -1.25 -3.57 -1.48
N ARG A 287 -1.76 -3.38 -0.26
CA ARG A 287 -0.99 -3.57 0.97
C ARG A 287 -0.68 -5.04 1.23
N GLY A 288 -1.70 -5.90 1.08
CA GLY A 288 -1.60 -7.33 1.26
C GLY A 288 -1.34 -7.80 2.70
N ASP A 289 -1.39 -6.90 3.68
CA ASP A 289 -1.16 -7.17 5.11
C ASP A 289 -2.46 -7.14 5.94
N GLY A 290 -3.61 -6.97 5.27
CA GLY A 290 -4.93 -6.91 5.91
C GLY A 290 -5.29 -5.57 6.53
N THR A 291 -4.42 -4.56 6.48
CA THR A 291 -4.68 -3.21 7.02
C THR A 291 -5.18 -2.24 5.94
N LEU A 292 -5.79 -1.11 6.33
CA LEU A 292 -6.30 -0.09 5.41
C LEU A 292 -5.38 1.14 5.34
N ASP A 293 -4.94 1.62 6.51
CA ASP A 293 -4.10 2.80 6.68
C ASP A 293 -2.69 2.44 7.19
N TYR A 294 -1.72 3.33 7.03
CA TYR A 294 -0.35 3.07 7.51
C TYR A 294 -0.31 3.02 9.03
N LYS A 295 -1.12 3.85 9.70
CA LYS A 295 -1.25 3.88 11.16
C LYS A 295 -1.69 2.51 11.72
N ASP A 296 -2.57 1.80 11.00
CA ASP A 296 -3.06 0.48 11.38
C ASP A 296 -1.92 -0.55 11.37
N ALA A 297 -0.97 -0.39 10.45
CA ALA A 297 0.26 -1.17 10.35
C ALA A 297 1.44 -0.58 11.14
N GLY A 298 1.16 0.18 12.21
CA GLY A 298 2.19 0.77 13.06
C GLY A 298 3.05 1.83 12.37
N PHE A 299 2.43 2.67 11.52
CA PHE A 299 3.06 3.67 10.67
C PHE A 299 4.06 3.09 9.67
N THR A 300 3.64 2.02 9.01
CA THR A 300 4.42 1.38 7.95
C THR A 300 3.59 1.11 6.70
N ASN A 301 4.26 1.05 5.55
CA ASN A 301 3.66 0.60 4.30
C ASN A 301 4.63 -0.31 3.55
N ARG A 302 4.52 -1.62 3.79
CA ARG A 302 5.42 -2.63 3.23
C ARG A 302 4.77 -3.41 2.09
N TYR A 303 4.23 -2.70 1.12
CA TYR A 303 3.52 -3.32 0.01
C TYR A 303 4.48 -4.07 -0.94
N LEU A 304 5.72 -3.61 -1.12
CA LEU A 304 6.67 -4.29 -2.01
C LEU A 304 7.11 -5.64 -1.43
N SER A 305 7.21 -6.66 -2.29
CA SER A 305 7.73 -7.96 -1.89
C SER A 305 9.22 -7.90 -1.54
N THR A 306 9.68 -8.82 -0.68
CA THR A 306 11.10 -8.91 -0.30
C THR A 306 12.00 -9.05 -1.53
N ALA A 307 11.58 -9.83 -2.54
CA ALA A 307 12.35 -10.00 -3.77
C ALA A 307 12.55 -8.68 -4.54
N VAL A 308 11.52 -7.84 -4.63
CA VAL A 308 11.61 -6.51 -5.28
C VAL A 308 12.51 -5.58 -4.47
N VAL A 309 12.37 -5.56 -3.14
CA VAL A 309 13.22 -4.72 -2.28
C VAL A 309 14.68 -5.16 -2.34
N ASP A 310 14.95 -6.47 -2.34
CA ASP A 310 16.32 -6.99 -2.43
C ASP A 310 16.95 -6.72 -3.81
N GLU A 311 16.18 -6.79 -4.89
CA GLU A 311 16.61 -6.37 -6.23
C GLU A 311 17.01 -4.89 -6.24
N LEU A 312 16.12 -4.03 -5.74
CA LEU A 312 16.33 -2.58 -5.67
C LEU A 312 17.57 -2.22 -4.85
N VAL A 313 17.79 -2.87 -3.70
CA VAL A 313 18.94 -2.61 -2.85
C VAL A 313 20.22 -3.29 -3.36
N GLY A 314 20.12 -4.35 -4.17
CA GLY A 314 21.28 -5.05 -4.71
C GLY A 314 22.23 -4.14 -5.50
N ALA A 315 21.73 -3.03 -6.04
CA ALA A 315 22.52 -2.01 -6.74
C ALA A 315 22.90 -0.79 -5.87
N ALA A 316 22.57 -0.80 -4.57
CA ALA A 316 22.90 0.30 -3.68
C ALA A 316 24.39 0.40 -3.42
N THR A 317 24.89 1.64 -3.41
CA THR A 317 26.29 1.94 -3.15
C THR A 317 26.47 2.54 -1.77
N ALA A 318 27.52 2.14 -1.07
CA ALA A 318 27.94 2.82 0.17
C ALA A 318 28.28 4.28 -0.12
N LEU A 319 27.79 5.18 0.72
CA LEU A 319 27.91 6.62 0.54
C LEU A 319 29.11 7.15 1.31
N ASP A 320 30.05 7.77 0.60
CA ASP A 320 31.03 8.65 1.21
C ASP A 320 30.45 10.06 1.42
N THR A 321 31.22 10.95 2.06
CA THR A 321 30.78 12.34 2.34
C THR A 321 30.35 13.10 1.08
N THR A 322 31.03 12.88 -0.05
CA THR A 322 30.74 13.57 -1.32
C THR A 322 29.44 13.07 -1.91
N THR A 323 29.27 11.76 -1.96
CA THR A 323 28.14 11.07 -2.55
C THR A 323 26.88 11.28 -1.71
N ALA A 324 26.99 11.22 -0.38
CA ALA A 324 25.91 11.57 0.53
C ALA A 324 25.44 13.03 0.35
N LYS A 325 26.37 13.96 0.12
CA LYS A 325 26.02 15.36 -0.19
C LYS A 325 25.29 15.49 -1.53
N SER A 326 25.72 14.75 -2.55
CA SER A 326 25.05 14.70 -3.86
C SER A 326 23.65 14.12 -3.76
N LEU A 327 23.45 13.03 -3.00
CA LEU A 327 22.13 12.43 -2.75
C LEU A 327 21.19 13.43 -2.06
N LYS A 328 21.65 14.07 -0.97
CA LYS A 328 20.88 15.10 -0.26
C LYS A 328 20.46 16.23 -1.18
N ARG A 329 21.35 16.67 -2.06
CA ARG A 329 21.05 17.71 -3.06
C ARG A 329 20.02 17.22 -4.08
N LEU A 330 20.20 16.03 -4.64
CA LEU A 330 19.24 15.44 -5.59
C LEU A 330 17.86 15.36 -4.95
N ASN A 331 17.73 14.72 -3.78
CA ASN A 331 16.48 14.61 -3.02
C ASN A 331 15.83 15.99 -2.80
N ALA A 332 16.58 16.97 -2.29
CA ALA A 332 16.04 18.30 -2.05
C ALA A 332 15.54 18.97 -3.33
N THR A 333 16.28 18.84 -4.43
CA THR A 333 15.89 19.40 -5.73
C THR A 333 14.64 18.72 -6.30
N VAL A 334 14.59 17.40 -6.34
CA VAL A 334 13.43 16.68 -6.88
C VAL A 334 12.20 16.85 -5.97
N SER A 335 12.37 16.90 -4.65
CA SER A 335 11.27 17.23 -3.73
C SER A 335 10.70 18.61 -4.03
N GLY A 336 11.53 19.65 -4.06
CA GLY A 336 11.05 21.01 -4.35
C GLY A 336 10.39 21.13 -5.72
N TYR A 337 10.94 20.46 -6.74
CA TYR A 337 10.31 20.38 -8.06
C TYR A 337 8.96 19.66 -8.01
N SER A 338 8.88 18.50 -7.37
CA SER A 338 7.65 17.70 -7.27
C SER A 338 6.54 18.45 -6.53
N PHE A 339 6.86 19.18 -5.46
CA PHE A 339 5.89 20.05 -4.78
C PHE A 339 5.24 21.03 -5.76
N LEU A 340 6.05 21.75 -6.54
CA LEU A 340 5.53 22.71 -7.50
C LEU A 340 4.79 22.03 -8.67
N TYR A 341 5.30 20.90 -9.16
CA TYR A 341 4.65 20.08 -10.20
C TYR A 341 3.22 19.68 -9.81
N PHE A 342 3.00 19.37 -8.55
CA PHE A 342 1.69 19.04 -7.99
C PHE A 342 1.07 20.23 -7.22
N CYS A 343 1.26 21.47 -7.67
CA CYS A 343 0.61 22.67 -7.14
C CYS A 343 0.71 22.82 -5.60
N ASP A 344 1.93 22.75 -5.06
CA ASP A 344 2.28 22.75 -3.63
C ASP A 344 1.78 21.52 -2.83
N SER A 345 1.47 20.42 -3.51
CA SER A 345 1.09 19.15 -2.88
C SER A 345 2.22 18.13 -2.85
N ARG A 346 2.16 17.24 -1.85
CA ARG A 346 3.09 16.12 -1.66
C ARG A 346 2.68 14.84 -2.39
N VAL A 347 1.55 14.82 -3.09
CA VAL A 347 0.99 13.61 -3.72
C VAL A 347 1.95 12.86 -4.66
N GLY A 348 2.93 13.57 -5.22
CA GLY A 348 4.01 13.00 -6.05
C GLY A 348 5.17 12.37 -5.29
N ILE A 349 5.21 12.43 -3.95
CA ILE A 349 6.32 11.94 -3.12
C ILE A 349 5.78 10.93 -2.11
N CYS A 350 6.17 9.66 -2.24
CA CYS A 350 5.72 8.61 -1.32
C CYS A 350 6.87 7.74 -0.84
N ASP A 351 6.97 7.58 0.48
CA ASP A 351 7.83 6.59 1.12
C ASP A 351 7.07 5.30 1.38
N SER A 352 7.71 4.17 1.07
CA SER A 352 7.29 2.84 1.50
C SER A 352 8.38 2.17 2.32
N GLY A 353 7.96 1.30 3.24
CA GLY A 353 8.78 0.63 4.22
C GLY A 353 8.38 1.03 5.67
N PRO A 354 9.36 1.10 6.60
CA PRO A 354 10.73 0.66 6.41
C PRO A 354 10.76 -0.87 6.27
N TYR A 355 11.48 -1.37 5.26
CA TYR A 355 11.67 -2.80 5.01
C TYR A 355 12.84 -3.33 5.84
N PRO A 356 12.65 -4.34 6.70
CA PRO A 356 13.73 -4.95 7.47
C PRO A 356 14.78 -5.59 6.56
N ARG A 357 16.06 -5.47 6.91
CA ARG A 357 17.15 -6.17 6.22
C ARG A 357 17.67 -7.35 7.06
N PRO A 358 18.30 -8.36 6.44
CA PRO A 358 18.72 -9.58 7.16
C PRO A 358 19.75 -9.36 8.28
N THR A 359 20.45 -8.23 8.31
CA THR A 359 21.57 -7.99 9.21
C THR A 359 21.33 -6.82 10.17
N GLY A 360 21.34 -7.11 11.47
CA GLY A 360 21.30 -6.12 12.54
C GLY A 360 20.05 -5.24 12.50
N ASN A 361 20.23 -3.94 12.76
CA ASN A 361 19.15 -2.95 12.78
C ASN A 361 18.97 -2.25 11.42
N ARG A 362 19.50 -2.82 10.33
CA ARG A 362 19.44 -2.17 9.01
C ARG A 362 18.02 -2.24 8.46
N GLN A 363 17.55 -1.12 7.95
CA GLN A 363 16.26 -0.99 7.30
C GLN A 363 16.39 -0.13 6.04
N THR A 364 15.44 -0.31 5.12
CA THR A 364 15.41 0.41 3.85
C THR A 364 14.05 1.10 3.68
N ILE A 365 14.05 2.37 3.26
CA ILE A 365 12.88 3.02 2.64
C ILE A 365 13.06 3.01 1.13
N VAL A 366 11.96 2.78 0.41
CA VAL A 366 11.84 3.05 -1.03
C VAL A 366 11.01 4.32 -1.19
N ARG A 367 11.66 5.41 -1.63
CA ARG A 367 11.06 6.73 -1.85
C ARG A 367 10.81 6.95 -3.33
N ASP A 368 9.56 7.13 -3.70
CA ASP A 368 9.16 7.43 -5.06
C ASP A 368 8.89 8.92 -5.26
N TYR A 369 9.39 9.43 -6.39
CA TYR A 369 9.00 10.68 -7.02
C TYR A 369 8.27 10.34 -8.32
N LEU A 370 6.97 10.57 -8.33
CA LEU A 370 6.08 10.24 -9.43
C LEU A 370 5.93 11.41 -10.38
N SER A 371 5.82 11.13 -11.67
CA SER A 371 5.47 12.09 -12.72
C SER A 371 6.30 13.38 -12.69
N LEU A 372 7.48 13.34 -13.31
CA LEU A 372 8.37 14.50 -13.41
C LEU A 372 8.18 15.31 -14.70
N GLY A 373 7.29 14.88 -15.60
CA GLY A 373 6.99 15.53 -16.89
C GLY A 373 5.65 15.03 -17.44
N PRO A 374 5.37 15.16 -18.75
CA PRO A 374 4.15 14.66 -19.37
C PRO A 374 3.87 13.20 -18.98
N SER A 375 2.65 12.92 -18.52
CA SER A 375 2.29 11.62 -17.94
C SER A 375 0.78 11.36 -18.02
N ALA A 376 0.33 10.22 -17.47
CA ALA A 376 -1.08 9.83 -17.40
C ALA A 376 -1.99 10.87 -16.71
N TRP A 377 -1.44 11.69 -15.81
CA TRP A 377 -2.18 12.78 -15.17
C TRP A 377 -2.60 13.89 -16.16
N ALA A 378 -1.92 14.00 -17.30
CA ALA A 378 -2.24 14.95 -18.38
C ALA A 378 -2.38 16.40 -17.89
N TYR A 379 -1.47 16.84 -17.03
CA TYR A 379 -1.47 18.20 -16.51
C TYR A 379 -1.04 19.21 -17.59
N PRO A 380 -1.86 20.23 -17.90
CA PRO A 380 -1.54 21.18 -18.97
C PRO A 380 -0.24 21.98 -18.74
N TRP A 381 0.13 22.21 -17.47
CA TRP A 381 1.39 22.90 -17.15
C TRP A 381 2.63 22.02 -17.37
N ALA A 382 2.46 20.71 -17.54
CA ALA A 382 3.53 19.75 -17.72
C ALA A 382 3.82 19.41 -19.20
N ASP A 383 2.93 19.76 -20.14
CA ASP A 383 2.99 19.33 -21.55
C ASP A 383 4.30 19.68 -22.29
N ASP A 384 4.94 20.78 -21.93
CA ASP A 384 6.18 21.29 -22.51
C ASP A 384 7.43 20.96 -21.68
N LEU A 385 7.29 20.19 -20.59
CA LEU A 385 8.41 19.77 -19.76
C LEU A 385 9.12 18.57 -20.40
N ASP A 386 10.44 18.63 -20.42
CA ASP A 386 11.30 17.56 -20.94
C ASP A 386 12.37 17.17 -19.90
N PRO A 387 11.95 16.57 -18.77
CA PRO A 387 12.90 16.06 -17.79
C PRO A 387 13.63 14.83 -18.35
N PRO A 388 14.84 14.52 -17.86
CA PRO A 388 15.55 13.32 -18.29
C PRO A 388 14.81 12.02 -17.93
N TYR A 389 13.99 12.04 -16.89
CA TYR A 389 13.21 10.91 -16.38
C TYR A 389 11.78 11.33 -16.10
N THR A 390 10.82 10.42 -16.30
CA THR A 390 9.40 10.60 -15.98
C THR A 390 9.08 10.30 -14.52
N GLY A 391 9.99 9.66 -13.79
CA GLY A 391 9.90 9.37 -12.36
C GLY A 391 11.27 8.99 -11.79
N LEU A 392 11.42 9.02 -10.47
CA LEU A 392 12.60 8.52 -9.77
C LEU A 392 12.21 7.64 -8.57
N THR A 393 12.96 6.57 -8.33
CA THR A 393 12.91 5.81 -7.07
C THR A 393 14.25 5.94 -6.35
N MET A 394 14.25 6.39 -5.11
CA MET A 394 15.42 6.38 -4.23
C MET A 394 15.29 5.27 -3.19
N VAL A 395 16.26 4.38 -3.16
CA VAL A 395 16.37 3.30 -2.19
C VAL A 395 17.34 3.76 -1.12
N LEU A 396 16.88 3.92 0.11
CA LEU A 396 17.62 4.59 1.19
C LEU A 396 17.77 3.61 2.36
N THR A 397 18.99 3.13 2.59
CA THR A 397 19.28 2.18 3.67
C THR A 397 20.01 2.87 4.83
N PHE A 398 19.59 2.57 6.05
CA PHE A 398 20.06 3.20 7.28
C PHE A 398 19.99 2.23 8.46
N ASP A 399 20.64 2.59 9.57
CA ASP A 399 20.54 1.90 10.85
C ASP A 399 19.34 2.45 11.65
N ARG A 400 18.30 1.62 11.87
CA ARG A 400 17.08 2.00 12.59
C ARG A 400 17.34 2.39 14.05
N ALA A 401 18.43 1.91 14.66
CA ALA A 401 18.78 2.26 16.04
C ALA A 401 19.25 3.72 16.19
N LYS A 402 19.44 4.45 15.09
CA LYS A 402 19.73 5.89 15.11
C LYS A 402 18.51 6.76 15.44
N PHE A 403 17.31 6.17 15.45
CA PHE A 403 16.07 6.89 15.70
C PHE A 403 15.37 6.36 16.95
N THR A 404 14.90 7.27 17.80
CA THR A 404 13.98 6.94 18.90
C THR A 404 12.56 6.78 18.38
N GLU A 405 12.18 7.58 17.39
CA GLU A 405 10.86 7.54 16.74
C GLU A 405 11.02 7.44 15.23
N PHE A 406 10.11 6.69 14.59
CA PHE A 406 10.10 6.51 13.15
C PHE A 406 8.68 6.16 12.72
N GLU A 407 8.07 7.04 11.93
CA GLU A 407 6.75 6.84 11.36
C GLU A 407 6.79 7.15 9.87
N ILE A 408 6.12 6.33 9.07
CA ILE A 408 5.63 6.75 7.76
C ILE A 408 4.13 6.98 7.94
N ASN A 409 3.67 8.23 7.85
CA ASN A 409 2.26 8.54 8.04
C ASN A 409 1.41 8.13 6.83
N ASP A 410 0.08 8.20 6.95
CA ASP A 410 -0.84 7.78 5.88
C ASP A 410 -0.69 8.58 4.58
N TRP A 411 -0.04 9.75 4.64
CA TRP A 411 0.32 10.55 3.47
C TRP A 411 1.69 10.22 2.87
N GLY A 412 2.28 9.10 3.27
CA GLY A 412 3.53 8.59 2.71
C GLY A 412 4.75 9.47 3.01
N THR A 413 4.74 10.24 4.12
CA THR A 413 5.93 10.98 4.56
C THR A 413 6.54 10.33 5.79
N THR A 414 7.86 10.15 5.72
CA THR A 414 8.64 9.69 6.87
C THR A 414 8.91 10.84 7.84
N PHE A 415 8.55 10.67 9.10
CA PHE A 415 9.03 11.47 10.23
C PHE A 415 9.90 10.61 11.14
N THR A 416 10.95 11.21 11.67
CA THR A 416 11.90 10.53 12.56
C THR A 416 12.30 11.45 13.71
N GLU A 417 12.73 10.88 14.84
CA GLU A 417 13.45 11.60 15.88
C GLU A 417 14.80 10.90 16.10
N PRO A 418 15.95 11.58 15.85
CA PRO A 418 16.10 12.93 15.26
C PRO A 418 15.54 13.06 13.83
N ASP A 419 15.18 14.28 13.41
CA ASP A 419 14.45 14.61 12.17
C ASP A 419 15.23 14.47 10.84
N GLN A 420 16.49 14.04 10.90
CA GLN A 420 17.39 14.02 9.74
C GLN A 420 17.61 12.62 9.16
N LEU A 421 16.57 12.00 8.58
CA LEU A 421 16.68 10.68 7.95
C LEU A 421 17.89 10.54 7.02
N LEU A 422 18.04 11.47 6.06
CA LEU A 422 19.14 11.45 5.09
C LEU A 422 20.53 11.66 5.70
N ALA A 423 20.63 12.08 6.97
CA ALA A 423 21.92 12.21 7.64
C ALA A 423 22.51 10.87 8.07
N VAL A 424 21.68 9.84 8.22
CA VAL A 424 22.10 8.50 8.66
C VAL A 424 21.99 7.43 7.57
N VAL A 425 21.52 7.81 6.37
CA VAL A 425 21.59 6.94 5.19
C VAL A 425 23.05 6.74 4.80
N ASP A 426 23.49 5.48 4.79
CA ASP A 426 24.87 5.09 4.49
C ASP A 426 25.00 4.26 3.21
N GLU A 427 23.88 3.79 2.64
CA GLU A 427 23.80 3.11 1.36
C GLU A 427 22.57 3.62 0.58
N ALA A 428 22.74 3.91 -0.71
CA ALA A 428 21.61 4.28 -1.56
C ALA A 428 21.75 3.81 -3.02
N ALA A 429 20.60 3.59 -3.66
CA ALA A 429 20.45 3.46 -5.10
C ALA A 429 19.43 4.49 -5.60
N VAL A 430 19.62 4.99 -6.82
CA VAL A 430 18.66 5.87 -7.48
C VAL A 430 18.32 5.30 -8.84
N TYR A 431 17.04 5.05 -9.08
CA TYR A 431 16.52 4.57 -10.36
C TYR A 431 15.75 5.68 -11.05
N GLY A 432 15.95 5.83 -12.35
CA GLY A 432 15.16 6.70 -13.19
C GLY A 432 14.27 5.92 -14.14
N TYR A 433 13.06 6.44 -14.36
CA TYR A 433 12.09 5.86 -15.28
C TYR A 433 12.03 6.69 -16.55
N ARG A 434 12.01 6.03 -17.70
CA ARG A 434 11.87 6.65 -19.02
C ARG A 434 10.40 6.54 -19.48
N ALA A 435 10.05 7.35 -20.48
CA ALA A 435 8.70 7.38 -21.04
C ALA A 435 8.28 6.05 -21.72
N ASP A 436 9.24 5.22 -22.14
CA ASP A 436 8.98 3.88 -22.69
C ASP A 436 8.77 2.81 -21.60
N GLY A 437 8.74 3.20 -20.33
CA GLY A 437 8.56 2.31 -19.18
C GLY A 437 9.85 1.65 -18.70
N THR A 438 11.00 1.91 -19.35
CA THR A 438 12.27 1.35 -18.89
C THR A 438 12.76 2.03 -17.61
N ARG A 439 13.31 1.22 -16.71
CA ARG A 439 13.94 1.66 -15.46
C ARG A 439 15.44 1.46 -15.57
N GLU A 440 16.22 2.48 -15.27
CA GLU A 440 17.68 2.42 -15.26
C GLU A 440 18.28 2.91 -13.94
N LEU A 441 19.39 2.28 -13.54
CA LEU A 441 20.18 2.70 -12.39
C LEU A 441 21.00 3.94 -12.76
N ILE A 442 20.85 5.00 -11.98
CA ILE A 442 21.61 6.23 -12.14
C ILE A 442 22.82 6.17 -11.22
N ALA A 443 24.01 6.06 -11.82
CA ALA A 443 25.26 6.08 -11.08
C ALA A 443 25.42 7.40 -10.29
N PRO A 444 26.09 7.39 -9.11
CA PRO A 444 26.27 8.57 -8.27
C PRO A 444 26.80 9.83 -8.97
N GLU A 445 27.67 9.65 -9.96
CA GLU A 445 28.25 10.73 -10.77
C GLU A 445 27.20 11.44 -11.64
N GLY A 446 26.08 10.75 -11.95
CA GLY A 446 24.96 11.27 -12.73
C GLY A 446 23.96 12.08 -11.91
N TRP A 447 23.87 11.88 -10.59
CA TRP A 447 22.89 12.57 -9.74
C TRP A 447 22.94 14.10 -9.84
N PRO A 448 24.12 14.76 -9.88
CA PRO A 448 24.19 16.21 -10.05
C PRO A 448 23.60 16.70 -11.38
N ASN A 449 23.73 15.92 -12.46
CA ASN A 449 23.17 16.28 -13.77
C ASN A 449 21.64 16.22 -13.74
N VAL A 450 21.08 15.15 -13.17
CA VAL A 450 19.62 15.02 -12.98
C VAL A 450 19.07 16.18 -12.14
N ALA A 451 19.75 16.53 -11.05
CA ALA A 451 19.37 17.67 -10.22
C ALA A 451 19.44 19.00 -11.01
N ALA A 452 20.46 19.19 -11.84
CA ALA A 452 20.59 20.39 -12.66
C ALA A 452 19.48 20.47 -13.72
N ASP A 453 19.07 19.35 -14.31
CA ASP A 453 17.98 19.29 -15.29
C ASP A 453 16.64 19.62 -14.65
N LEU A 454 16.32 18.97 -13.52
CA LEU A 454 15.10 19.25 -12.75
C LEU A 454 15.05 20.69 -12.22
N SER A 455 16.20 21.29 -11.90
CA SER A 455 16.26 22.70 -11.51
C SER A 455 15.84 23.64 -12.66
N ARG A 456 16.13 23.29 -13.92
CA ARG A 456 15.69 24.07 -15.08
C ARG A 456 14.19 23.90 -15.31
N CYS A 457 13.67 22.67 -15.23
CA CYS A 457 12.23 22.40 -15.30
C CYS A 457 11.47 23.15 -14.20
N HIS A 458 11.99 23.12 -12.96
CA HIS A 458 11.43 23.86 -11.82
C HIS A 458 11.30 25.35 -12.13
N MET A 459 12.34 25.98 -12.67
CA MET A 459 12.30 27.41 -13.00
C MET A 459 11.23 27.73 -14.05
N GLY A 460 11.13 26.92 -15.11
CA GLY A 460 10.10 27.09 -16.14
C GLY A 460 8.69 26.96 -15.58
N LEU A 461 8.49 25.95 -14.72
CA LEU A 461 7.20 25.72 -14.08
C LEU A 461 6.83 26.85 -13.11
N TYR A 462 7.79 27.33 -12.32
CA TYR A 462 7.58 28.45 -11.41
C TYR A 462 7.17 29.72 -12.16
N GLN A 463 7.85 30.02 -13.27
CA GLN A 463 7.49 31.15 -14.13
C GLN A 463 6.06 31.01 -14.66
N LYS A 464 5.67 29.81 -15.13
CA LYS A 464 4.32 29.53 -15.63
C LYS A 464 3.26 29.82 -14.58
N PHE A 465 3.39 29.27 -13.36
CA PHE A 465 2.43 29.52 -12.28
C PHE A 465 2.46 30.96 -11.77
N ALA A 466 3.64 31.59 -11.69
CA ALA A 466 3.75 32.98 -11.26
C ALA A 466 3.03 33.95 -12.21
N THR A 467 2.93 33.61 -13.50
CA THR A 467 2.19 34.41 -14.49
C THR A 467 0.69 34.17 -14.52
N MET A 468 0.21 33.06 -13.96
CA MET A 468 -1.23 32.80 -13.84
C MET A 468 -1.88 33.80 -12.89
N ASP A 469 -3.11 34.20 -13.22
CA ASP A 469 -3.95 34.94 -12.28
C ASP A 469 -4.46 34.03 -11.16
N ARG A 470 -5.16 34.61 -10.17
CA ARG A 470 -5.69 33.86 -9.03
C ARG A 470 -6.60 32.72 -9.48
N SER A 471 -7.48 32.98 -10.44
CA SER A 471 -8.48 32.03 -10.92
C SER A 471 -7.81 30.85 -11.62
N ASP A 472 -6.85 31.12 -12.49
CA ASP A 472 -6.08 30.11 -13.18
C ASP A 472 -5.31 29.21 -12.20
N ARG A 473 -4.75 29.78 -11.13
CA ARG A 473 -4.05 29.00 -10.08
C ARG A 473 -4.99 28.12 -9.28
N ILE A 474 -6.18 28.62 -8.92
CA ILE A 474 -7.20 27.81 -8.25
C ILE A 474 -7.59 26.64 -9.16
N MET A 475 -7.89 26.89 -10.44
CA MET A 475 -8.26 25.86 -11.39
C MET A 475 -7.14 24.86 -11.69
N ALA A 476 -5.88 25.30 -11.76
CA ALA A 476 -4.74 24.41 -11.90
C ALA A 476 -4.64 23.44 -10.71
N ALA A 477 -4.72 23.96 -9.48
CA ALA A 477 -4.66 23.12 -8.28
C ALA A 477 -5.91 22.24 -8.11
N THR A 478 -7.10 22.71 -8.49
CA THR A 478 -8.31 21.87 -8.53
C THR A 478 -8.16 20.75 -9.56
N THR A 479 -7.63 21.05 -10.76
CA THR A 479 -7.35 20.05 -11.81
C THR A 479 -6.33 19.03 -11.33
N MET A 480 -5.33 19.46 -10.57
CA MET A 480 -4.28 18.59 -10.02
C MET A 480 -4.89 17.45 -9.18
N TYR A 481 -5.77 17.80 -8.23
CA TYR A 481 -6.43 16.82 -7.37
C TYR A 481 -7.48 15.97 -8.10
N THR A 482 -8.31 16.60 -8.93
CA THR A 482 -9.43 15.92 -9.62
C THR A 482 -8.98 14.95 -10.72
N SER A 483 -7.69 15.03 -11.10
CA SER A 483 -7.01 14.06 -11.96
C SER A 483 -6.55 12.79 -11.22
N GLY A 484 -6.81 12.66 -9.92
CA GLY A 484 -6.31 11.57 -9.07
C GLY A 484 -6.64 10.15 -9.55
N LEU A 485 -7.75 9.97 -10.28
CA LEU A 485 -8.14 8.67 -10.87
C LEU A 485 -7.48 8.36 -12.23
N ARG A 486 -6.83 9.33 -12.89
CA ARG A 486 -6.22 9.14 -14.22
C ARG A 486 -5.15 8.05 -14.26
N PRO A 487 -4.22 7.94 -13.29
CA PRO A 487 -3.22 6.87 -13.29
C PRO A 487 -3.85 5.49 -13.21
N PHE A 488 -4.92 5.33 -12.41
CA PHE A 488 -5.66 4.08 -12.30
C PHE A 488 -6.38 3.72 -13.60
N ALA A 489 -6.96 4.71 -14.29
CA ALA A 489 -7.55 4.51 -15.61
C ALA A 489 -6.50 4.15 -16.68
N ALA A 490 -5.29 4.69 -16.57
CA ALA A 490 -4.18 4.35 -17.47
C ALA A 490 -3.71 2.91 -17.26
N GLU A 491 -3.54 2.47 -16.00
CA GLU A 491 -3.23 1.08 -15.65
C GLU A 491 -4.33 0.10 -16.07
N ALA A 492 -5.60 0.54 -16.06
CA ALA A 492 -6.73 -0.22 -16.56
C ALA A 492 -6.91 -0.16 -18.09
N GLY A 493 -6.16 0.71 -18.80
CA GLY A 493 -6.25 0.88 -20.25
C GLY A 493 -7.53 1.58 -20.73
N VAL A 494 -8.16 2.40 -19.89
CA VAL A 494 -9.47 3.02 -20.15
C VAL A 494 -9.49 4.55 -20.04
N THR A 495 -8.33 5.21 -20.01
CA THR A 495 -8.24 6.69 -19.90
C THR A 495 -9.13 7.42 -20.90
N ASP A 496 -9.23 6.93 -22.15
CA ASP A 496 -10.03 7.55 -23.22
C ASP A 496 -11.55 7.25 -23.12
N GLN A 497 -11.96 6.38 -22.19
CA GLN A 497 -13.37 6.01 -21.96
C GLN A 497 -13.99 6.79 -20.79
N VAL A 498 -13.17 7.50 -20.03
CA VAL A 498 -13.59 8.25 -18.84
C VAL A 498 -13.79 9.72 -19.19
N ASP A 499 -14.89 10.32 -18.71
CA ASP A 499 -15.08 11.77 -18.77
C ASP A 499 -14.30 12.46 -17.65
N TRP A 500 -13.31 13.25 -18.07
CA TRP A 500 -12.44 14.02 -17.19
C TRP A 500 -12.85 15.48 -17.04
N ALA A 501 -13.97 15.90 -17.64
CA ALA A 501 -14.50 17.23 -17.43
C ALA A 501 -14.95 17.40 -15.97
N MET A 502 -14.76 18.62 -15.44
CA MET A 502 -15.33 18.97 -14.14
C MET A 502 -16.86 19.03 -14.23
N SER A 503 -17.54 18.59 -13.18
CA SER A 503 -18.99 18.62 -13.11
C SER A 503 -19.54 20.05 -13.24
N PRO A 504 -20.60 20.27 -14.04
CA PRO A 504 -21.29 21.56 -14.07
C PRO A 504 -21.76 22.04 -12.69
N LYS A 505 -22.06 21.11 -11.78
CA LYS A 505 -22.43 21.43 -10.39
C LYS A 505 -21.27 22.05 -9.62
N THR A 506 -20.06 21.52 -9.80
CA THR A 506 -18.84 22.07 -9.18
C THR A 506 -18.51 23.42 -9.78
N LEU A 507 -18.54 23.53 -11.12
CA LEU A 507 -18.25 24.80 -11.81
C LEU A 507 -19.22 25.92 -11.42
N ALA A 508 -20.46 25.60 -11.06
CA ALA A 508 -21.43 26.57 -10.57
C ALA A 508 -21.11 27.17 -9.19
N LEU A 509 -20.14 26.60 -8.46
CA LEU A 509 -19.68 27.08 -7.14
C LEU A 509 -18.47 28.02 -7.25
N TYR A 510 -18.10 28.42 -8.48
CA TYR A 510 -17.02 29.35 -8.75
C TYR A 510 -17.46 30.43 -9.77
N PRO A 511 -17.15 31.73 -9.55
CA PRO A 511 -16.32 32.26 -8.48
C PRO A 511 -17.01 32.26 -7.11
N ASP A 512 -18.33 32.43 -7.01
CA ASP A 512 -19.02 32.41 -5.72
C ASP A 512 -19.50 30.98 -5.34
N PRO A 513 -19.27 30.49 -4.11
CA PRO A 513 -18.64 31.18 -2.98
C PRO A 513 -17.12 31.01 -2.86
N PHE A 514 -16.48 30.22 -3.74
CA PHE A 514 -15.14 29.68 -3.48
C PHE A 514 -13.94 30.48 -3.99
N ASP A 515 -14.12 31.63 -4.63
CA ASP A 515 -13.04 32.60 -4.84
C ASP A 515 -12.72 33.40 -3.56
N ASP A 516 -13.59 33.34 -2.55
CA ASP A 516 -13.39 33.94 -1.22
C ASP A 516 -12.74 32.93 -0.26
N ASP A 517 -11.53 33.26 0.22
CA ASP A 517 -10.74 32.38 1.09
C ASP A 517 -11.44 32.10 2.43
N ASP A 518 -12.15 33.08 3.02
CA ASP A 518 -12.82 32.94 4.31
C ASP A 518 -14.07 32.06 4.18
N ARG A 519 -14.83 32.20 3.08
CA ARG A 519 -15.98 31.34 2.80
C ARG A 519 -15.54 29.91 2.52
N ALA A 520 -14.49 29.72 1.71
CA ALA A 520 -13.92 28.41 1.46
C ALA A 520 -13.41 27.77 2.76
N ALA A 521 -12.74 28.54 3.62
CA ALA A 521 -12.28 28.12 4.94
C ALA A 521 -13.42 27.68 5.85
N ALA A 522 -14.50 28.46 5.89
CA ALA A 522 -15.66 28.19 6.73
C ALA A 522 -16.36 26.89 6.34
N VAL A 523 -16.44 26.59 5.03
CA VAL A 523 -16.97 25.31 4.55
C VAL A 523 -16.01 24.17 4.88
N PHE A 524 -14.77 24.23 4.42
CA PHE A 524 -13.82 23.11 4.56
C PHE A 524 -13.46 22.82 6.02
N GLY A 525 -13.08 23.86 6.77
CA GLY A 525 -12.71 23.74 8.18
C GLY A 525 -13.90 23.38 9.07
N GLY A 526 -15.08 23.97 8.80
CA GLY A 526 -16.31 23.66 9.52
C GLY A 526 -16.75 22.20 9.32
N ALA A 527 -16.64 21.70 8.08
CA ALA A 527 -17.00 20.33 7.73
C ALA A 527 -16.09 19.29 8.39
N LEU A 528 -14.76 19.47 8.34
CA LEU A 528 -13.83 18.37 8.64
C LEU A 528 -13.25 18.39 10.06
N VAL A 529 -13.29 19.53 10.76
CA VAL A 529 -12.76 19.67 12.13
C VAL A 529 -13.85 19.54 13.20
N ALA A 530 -15.13 19.43 12.80
CA ALA A 530 -16.33 19.30 13.63
C ALA A 530 -16.02 18.76 15.05
N HIS A 531 -15.88 19.70 16.00
CA HIS A 531 -15.28 19.43 17.31
C HIS A 531 -16.13 18.49 18.17
N ASP A 532 -17.42 18.39 17.85
CA ASP A 532 -18.45 17.61 18.53
C ASP A 532 -18.56 16.16 18.05
N MET A 533 -17.97 15.80 16.91
CA MET A 533 -17.97 14.43 16.39
C MET A 533 -16.71 13.65 16.76
N PRO A 534 -16.78 12.31 16.94
CA PRO A 534 -15.60 11.48 17.20
C PRO A 534 -14.65 11.35 15.99
N GLY A 535 -15.10 11.70 14.78
CA GLY A 535 -14.32 11.68 13.55
C GLY A 535 -14.73 12.80 12.60
N SER A 536 -14.06 12.93 11.46
CA SER A 536 -14.32 13.96 10.45
C SER A 536 -15.50 13.67 9.52
N PHE A 537 -16.05 12.45 9.51
CA PHE A 537 -17.10 12.06 8.56
C PHE A 537 -18.40 11.69 9.28
N SER A 538 -19.50 12.29 8.83
CA SER A 538 -20.84 12.05 9.36
C SER A 538 -21.31 10.61 9.07
N PRO A 539 -22.03 9.93 9.98
CA PRO A 539 -22.66 8.64 9.68
C PRO A 539 -23.56 8.71 8.44
N ILE A 540 -23.79 7.57 7.78
CA ILE A 540 -24.71 7.47 6.64
C ILE A 540 -26.16 7.24 7.12
N ARG A 541 -26.33 6.79 8.37
CA ARG A 541 -27.63 6.43 8.94
C ARG A 541 -28.15 7.43 9.95
#